data_AF-A0A7Y2YWB7-F1
#
_entry.id   AF-A0A7Y2YWB7-F1
#
_cell.length_a   1.000
_cell.length_b   1.000
_cell.length_c   1.000
_cell.angle_alpha   90.00
_cell.angle_beta   90.00
_cell.angle_gamma   90.00
#
_symmetry.space_group_name_H-M   'P 1'
#
loop_
_entity.id
_entity.type
_entity.pdbx_description
1 polymer ?
#
loop_
_entity_poly.entity_id
_entity_poly.type
_entity_poly.pdbx_seq_one_letter_code
_entity_poly.pdbx_strand_id
1 'polypeptide(L)'
;MKKYLPIIIIAFLAYGYIQYQDSAPSGPSSMEAEIALQHAFANGQSDVQVKGAGIVKKLLRDDNDGSRHQKFIVMLGSGETVLISHNIDLAPRINDLSEGDRVDFFGEYEWNSKGGVIHWTHHDPAGRHIAGWIKHQGKTYQ
;
A
#
# COMPACT_ATOMS: atom_id res chain seq x y z
N MET A 1 -30.57 -8.82 -43.20
CA MET A 1 -29.24 -8.18 -43.36
C MET A 1 -28.32 -8.69 -42.26
N LYS A 2 -27.46 -9.67 -42.57
CA LYS A 2 -26.48 -10.22 -41.61
C LYS A 2 -25.33 -9.21 -41.49
N LYS A 3 -25.18 -8.60 -40.32
CA LYS A 3 -24.13 -7.62 -40.03
C LYS A 3 -22.84 -8.37 -39.67
N TYR A 4 -21.85 -8.32 -40.54
CA TYR A 4 -20.47 -8.63 -40.19
C TYR A 4 -19.91 -7.44 -39.39
N LEU A 5 -19.57 -7.64 -38.12
CA LEU A 5 -18.36 -7.10 -37.44
C LEU A 5 -18.40 -7.55 -35.97
N PRO A 6 -17.38 -8.28 -35.48
CA PRO A 6 -16.44 -7.62 -34.57
C PRO A 6 -15.01 -8.20 -34.65
N ILE A 7 -14.44 -8.43 -35.83
CA ILE A 7 -13.01 -8.84 -35.90
C ILE A 7 -12.10 -7.65 -35.52
N ILE A 8 -12.53 -6.42 -35.79
CA ILE A 8 -11.77 -5.19 -35.43
C ILE A 8 -11.72 -4.98 -33.90
N ILE A 9 -12.77 -5.38 -33.17
CA ILE A 9 -12.82 -5.23 -31.70
C ILE A 9 -11.83 -6.19 -31.04
N ILE A 10 -11.70 -7.42 -31.54
CA ILE A 10 -10.76 -8.40 -31.00
C ILE A 10 -9.32 -7.98 -31.27
N ALA A 11 -9.02 -7.39 -32.44
CA ALA A 11 -7.69 -6.87 -32.74
C ALA A 11 -7.32 -5.65 -31.86
N PHE A 12 -8.26 -4.75 -31.55
CA PHE A 12 -8.03 -3.64 -30.63
C PHE A 12 -7.88 -4.10 -29.17
N LEU A 13 -8.64 -5.12 -28.74
CA LEU A 13 -8.51 -5.70 -27.40
C LEU A 13 -7.19 -6.48 -27.25
N ALA A 14 -6.76 -7.22 -28.27
CA ALA A 14 -5.47 -7.91 -28.28
C ALA A 14 -4.29 -6.93 -28.37
N TYR A 15 -4.38 -5.88 -29.20
CA TYR A 15 -3.36 -4.82 -29.26
C TYR A 15 -3.29 -4.02 -27.96
N GLY A 16 -4.43 -3.70 -27.34
CA GLY A 16 -4.51 -3.07 -26.02
C GLY A 16 -3.97 -3.96 -24.90
N TYR A 17 -4.18 -5.28 -24.97
CA TYR A 17 -3.65 -6.25 -24.00
C TYR A 17 -2.13 -6.42 -24.13
N ILE A 18 -1.59 -6.49 -25.36
CA ILE A 18 -0.14 -6.58 -25.60
C ILE A 18 0.56 -5.27 -25.17
N GLN A 19 -0.02 -4.10 -25.44
CA GLN A 19 0.52 -2.82 -24.95
C GLN A 19 0.42 -2.66 -23.42
N TYR A 20 -0.58 -3.27 -22.78
CA TYR A 20 -0.71 -3.31 -21.32
C TYR A 20 0.35 -4.20 -20.66
N GLN A 21 0.84 -5.23 -21.36
CA GLN A 21 1.82 -6.17 -20.82
C GLN A 21 3.25 -5.62 -20.84
N ASP A 22 3.56 -4.69 -21.75
CA ASP A 22 4.87 -3.99 -21.81
C ASP A 22 4.92 -2.70 -20.98
N SER A 23 3.78 -2.26 -20.44
CA SER A 23 3.68 -1.06 -19.60
C SER A 23 3.29 -1.46 -18.19
N ALA A 24 4.26 -1.84 -17.36
CA ALA A 24 4.03 -1.98 -15.92
C ALA A 24 3.35 -0.68 -15.43
N PRO A 25 2.15 -0.72 -14.83
CA PRO A 25 1.52 0.49 -14.34
C PRO A 25 2.44 1.06 -13.28
N SER A 26 3.02 2.22 -13.56
CA SER A 26 3.65 3.05 -12.56
C SER A 26 2.53 3.44 -11.60
N GLY A 27 2.32 2.61 -10.56
CA GLY A 27 1.45 2.97 -9.44
C GLY A 27 1.87 4.33 -8.90
N PRO A 28 0.99 5.03 -8.17
CA PRO A 28 1.15 6.45 -7.87
C PRO A 28 2.56 6.76 -7.37
N SER A 29 3.11 7.85 -7.89
CA SER A 29 4.41 8.37 -7.45
C SER A 29 4.36 8.68 -5.96
N SER A 30 5.51 8.69 -5.28
CA SER A 30 5.58 9.03 -3.85
C SER A 30 4.92 10.38 -3.54
N MET A 31 4.98 11.33 -4.48
CA MET A 31 4.35 12.65 -4.36
C MET A 31 2.82 12.57 -4.33
N GLU A 32 2.20 11.74 -5.17
CA GLU A 32 0.73 11.57 -5.20
C GLU A 32 0.23 10.90 -3.91
N ALA A 33 1.00 9.94 -3.40
CA ALA A 33 0.72 9.29 -2.13
C ALA A 33 0.75 10.25 -0.94
N GLU A 34 1.76 11.13 -0.91
CA GLU A 34 1.91 12.16 0.11
C GLU A 34 0.76 13.15 0.07
N ILE A 35 0.37 13.62 -1.13
CA ILE A 35 -0.78 14.52 -1.30
C ILE A 35 -2.07 13.84 -0.81
N ALA A 36 -2.28 12.56 -1.15
CA ALA A 36 -3.44 11.82 -0.69
C ALA A 36 -3.48 11.67 0.84
N LEU A 37 -2.35 11.33 1.46
CA LEU A 37 -2.25 11.20 2.92
C LEU A 37 -2.42 12.54 3.63
N GLN A 38 -1.80 13.61 3.13
CA GLN A 38 -1.96 14.96 3.68
C GLN A 38 -3.41 15.43 3.58
N HIS A 39 -4.07 15.20 2.44
CA HIS A 39 -5.47 15.52 2.25
C HIS A 39 -6.36 14.70 3.20
N ALA A 40 -6.13 13.39 3.32
CA ALA A 40 -6.89 12.54 4.22
C ALA A 40 -6.71 12.97 5.68
N PHE A 41 -5.48 13.28 6.10
CA PHE A 41 -5.21 13.77 7.44
C PHE A 41 -5.89 15.11 7.73
N ALA A 42 -5.74 16.10 6.83
CA ALA A 42 -6.32 17.43 6.99
C ALA A 42 -7.85 17.42 7.04
N ASN A 43 -8.49 16.46 6.37
CA ASN A 43 -9.94 16.35 6.30
C ASN A 43 -10.54 15.29 7.26
N GLY A 44 -9.73 14.63 8.09
CA GLY A 44 -10.27 13.61 9.00
C GLY A 44 -10.77 12.33 8.31
N GLN A 45 -10.23 11.99 7.13
CA GLN A 45 -10.73 10.90 6.28
C GLN A 45 -10.07 9.56 6.63
N SER A 46 -10.89 8.51 6.73
CA SER A 46 -10.52 7.10 6.91
C SER A 46 -10.87 6.29 5.67
N ASP A 47 -10.60 4.98 5.67
CA ASP A 47 -10.89 4.05 4.58
C ASP A 47 -10.21 4.45 3.24
N VAL A 48 -8.99 5.02 3.31
CA VAL A 48 -8.26 5.49 2.13
C VAL A 48 -7.14 4.53 1.76
N GLN A 49 -7.28 3.81 0.64
CA GLN A 49 -6.21 2.97 0.12
C GLN A 49 -5.06 3.82 -0.44
N VAL A 50 -3.85 3.63 0.08
CA VAL A 50 -2.66 4.42 -0.27
C VAL A 50 -1.45 3.54 -0.57
N LYS A 51 -0.68 3.91 -1.59
CA LYS A 51 0.65 3.35 -1.87
C LYS A 51 1.67 4.44 -1.63
N GLY A 52 2.54 4.30 -0.64
CA GLY A 52 3.53 5.32 -0.30
C GLY A 52 4.90 4.74 0.00
N ALA A 53 5.82 5.62 0.37
CA ALA A 53 7.14 5.24 0.83
C ALA A 53 7.65 6.24 1.86
N GLY A 54 8.57 5.80 2.71
CA GLY A 54 9.18 6.67 3.70
C GLY A 54 10.30 5.98 4.46
N ILE A 55 10.82 6.70 5.46
CA ILE A 55 11.91 6.24 6.31
C ILE A 55 11.35 5.80 7.65
N VAL A 56 11.73 4.62 8.12
CA VAL A 56 11.38 4.13 9.46
C VAL A 56 12.02 5.05 10.48
N LYS A 57 11.19 5.86 11.14
CA LYS A 57 11.61 6.80 12.17
C LYS A 57 11.79 6.13 13.52
N LYS A 58 10.97 5.12 13.81
CA LYS A 58 10.97 4.41 15.09
C LYS A 58 10.38 3.02 14.98
N LEU A 59 11.06 2.03 15.57
CA LEU A 59 10.47 0.71 15.80
C LEU A 59 9.72 0.70 17.13
N LEU A 60 8.52 0.11 17.14
CA LEU A 60 7.74 -0.10 18.35
C LEU A 60 7.79 -1.58 18.74
N ARG A 61 7.42 -1.88 19.99
CA ARG A 61 7.19 -3.27 20.39
C ARG A 61 6.05 -3.83 19.57
N ASP A 62 6.17 -5.11 19.20
CA ASP A 62 5.08 -5.84 18.56
C ASP A 62 3.84 -5.77 19.47
N ASP A 63 2.70 -5.48 18.84
CA ASP A 63 1.40 -5.61 19.47
C ASP A 63 1.03 -7.09 19.53
N ASN A 64 0.66 -7.57 20.71
CA ASN A 64 0.28 -8.96 20.92
C ASN A 64 -1.11 -9.08 21.57
N ASP A 65 -1.87 -7.98 21.63
CA ASP A 65 -3.27 -8.02 22.05
C ASP A 65 -4.17 -8.27 20.83
N GLY A 66 -4.95 -9.35 20.86
CA GLY A 66 -5.68 -9.83 19.68
C GLY A 66 -4.75 -10.35 18.56
N SER A 67 -5.04 -9.99 17.31
CA SER A 67 -4.15 -10.30 16.19
C SER A 67 -2.82 -9.57 16.35
N ARG A 68 -1.71 -10.27 16.14
CA ARG A 68 -0.37 -9.73 16.38
C ARG A 68 0.02 -8.75 15.27
N HIS A 69 0.64 -7.65 15.65
CA HIS A 69 1.11 -6.64 14.70
C HIS A 69 2.55 -6.20 14.97
N GLN A 70 3.37 -6.14 13.92
CA GLN A 70 4.60 -5.38 13.96
C GLN A 70 4.26 -3.90 13.71
N LYS A 71 4.60 -3.03 14.67
CA LYS A 71 4.29 -1.60 14.62
C LYS A 71 5.55 -0.77 14.48
N PHE A 72 5.53 0.22 13.60
CA PHE A 72 6.64 1.16 13.43
C PHE A 72 6.16 2.47 12.81
N ILE A 73 6.86 3.56 13.12
CA ILE A 73 6.54 4.90 12.64
C ILE A 73 7.36 5.15 11.38
N VAL A 74 6.70 5.60 10.32
CA VAL A 74 7.34 5.99 9.05
C VAL A 74 7.21 7.51 8.90
N MET A 75 8.33 8.17 8.61
CA MET A 75 8.40 9.56 8.18
C MET A 75 8.29 9.61 6.66
N LEU A 76 7.29 10.32 6.16
CA LEU A 76 7.05 10.54 4.74
C LEU A 76 8.03 11.59 4.19
N GLY A 77 8.18 11.68 2.86
CA GLY A 77 9.03 12.70 2.23
C GLY A 77 8.57 14.13 2.51
N SER A 78 7.28 14.31 2.78
CA SER A 78 6.65 15.56 3.19
C SER A 78 6.96 15.98 4.65
N GLY A 79 7.47 15.06 5.48
CA GLY A 79 7.89 15.31 6.86
C GLY A 79 6.88 14.89 7.93
N GLU A 80 5.62 14.64 7.58
CA GLU A 80 4.65 14.02 8.49
C GLU A 80 4.99 12.55 8.74
N THR A 81 4.37 12.00 9.78
CA THR A 81 4.55 10.60 10.18
C THR A 81 3.24 9.84 10.19
N VAL A 82 3.31 8.57 9.77
CA VAL A 82 2.22 7.59 9.89
C VAL A 82 2.68 6.39 10.71
N LEU A 83 1.75 5.76 11.42
CA LEU A 83 2.00 4.47 12.05
C LEU A 83 1.71 3.34 11.06
N ILE A 84 2.65 2.44 10.81
CA ILE A 84 2.36 1.17 10.14
C ILE A 84 1.94 0.15 11.20
N SER A 85 0.82 -0.54 10.97
CA SER A 85 0.34 -1.69 11.75
C SER A 85 0.29 -2.91 10.84
N HIS A 86 1.40 -3.67 10.79
CA HIS A 86 1.54 -4.84 9.92
C HIS A 86 1.11 -6.10 10.65
N ASN A 87 0.02 -6.74 10.21
CA ASN A 87 -0.47 -7.95 10.84
C ASN A 87 0.48 -9.13 10.57
N ILE A 88 1.17 -9.60 11.61
CA ILE A 88 2.18 -10.67 11.53
C ILE A 88 1.62 -12.07 11.77
N ASP A 89 0.30 -12.20 11.94
CA ASP A 89 -0.39 -13.49 11.82
C ASP A 89 -0.74 -13.82 10.37
N LEU A 90 -0.91 -12.79 9.53
CA LEU A 90 -1.30 -12.95 8.12
C LEU A 90 -0.13 -12.82 7.15
N ALA A 91 0.91 -12.06 7.51
CA ALA A 91 2.12 -11.87 6.72
C ALA A 91 3.39 -12.09 7.57
N PRO A 92 4.55 -12.43 6.98
CA PRO A 92 5.78 -12.60 7.76
C PRO A 92 6.24 -11.27 8.38
N ARG A 93 6.64 -11.30 9.67
CA ARG A 93 7.33 -10.19 10.32
C ARG A 93 8.59 -9.77 9.56
N ILE A 94 8.85 -8.48 9.47
CA ILE A 94 10.07 -7.91 8.86
C ILE A 94 11.17 -7.92 9.93
N ASN A 95 11.93 -9.02 10.00
CA ASN A 95 12.92 -9.22 11.06
C ASN A 95 14.14 -8.31 10.94
N ASP A 96 14.57 -7.99 9.73
CA ASP A 96 15.75 -7.17 9.46
C ASP A 96 15.43 -5.66 9.37
N LEU A 97 14.21 -5.25 9.75
CA LEU A 97 13.80 -3.85 9.73
C LEU A 97 14.52 -3.06 10.82
N SER A 98 15.15 -1.95 10.45
CA SER A 98 15.87 -1.05 11.34
C SER A 98 15.37 0.39 11.24
N GLU A 99 15.59 1.19 12.28
CA GLU A 99 15.39 2.64 12.19
C GLU A 99 16.35 3.24 11.16
N GLY A 100 15.85 4.15 10.33
CA GLY A 100 16.58 4.73 9.19
C GLY A 100 16.36 3.97 7.88
N ASP A 101 15.77 2.77 7.90
CA ASP A 101 15.49 2.04 6.67
C ASP A 101 14.38 2.68 5.85
N ARG A 102 14.52 2.62 4.53
CA ARG A 102 13.43 2.95 3.61
C ARG A 102 12.50 1.76 3.46
N VAL A 103 11.20 2.05 3.52
CA VAL A 103 10.13 1.11 3.17
C VAL A 103 9.21 1.72 2.11
N ASP A 104 8.71 0.87 1.22
CA ASP A 104 7.52 1.15 0.43
C ASP A 104 6.35 0.38 1.05
N PHE A 105 5.15 0.92 1.00
CA PHE A 105 3.96 0.28 1.55
C PHE A 105 2.77 0.48 0.63
N PHE A 106 1.84 -0.47 0.70
CA PHE A 106 0.50 -0.35 0.16
C PHE A 106 -0.48 -0.89 1.19
N GLY A 107 -1.44 -0.08 1.59
CA GLY A 107 -2.39 -0.43 2.64
C GLY A 107 -3.49 0.62 2.76
N GLU A 108 -4.40 0.40 3.68
CA GLU A 108 -5.48 1.35 3.97
C GLU A 108 -5.05 2.28 5.11
N TYR A 109 -5.38 3.56 4.95
CA TYR A 109 -5.14 4.61 5.92
C TYR A 109 -6.39 4.89 6.76
N GLU A 110 -6.19 4.92 8.07
CA GLU A 110 -7.17 5.26 9.09
C GLU A 110 -6.77 6.51 9.86
N TRP A 111 -7.68 7.47 9.97
CA TRP A 111 -7.39 8.74 10.61
C TRP A 111 -7.26 8.62 12.13
N ASN A 112 -6.29 9.36 12.69
CA ASN A 112 -6.26 9.71 14.11
C ASN A 112 -5.49 11.02 14.32
N SER A 113 -5.58 11.60 15.52
CA SER A 113 -4.91 12.86 15.86
C SER A 113 -3.37 12.80 15.92
N LYS A 114 -2.76 11.64 15.66
CA LYS A 114 -1.31 11.39 15.68
C LYS A 114 -0.72 11.14 14.27
N GLY A 115 -1.45 11.48 13.22
CA GLY A 115 -1.01 11.31 11.83
C GLY A 115 -1.58 10.08 11.13
N GLY A 116 -2.42 9.29 11.81
CA GLY A 116 -3.10 8.13 11.25
C GLY A 116 -2.31 6.82 11.28
N VAL A 117 -2.99 5.74 10.90
CA VAL A 117 -2.46 4.37 10.85
C VAL A 117 -2.62 3.82 9.45
N ILE A 118 -1.61 3.10 8.95
CA ILE A 118 -1.72 2.27 7.77
C ILE A 118 -1.79 0.82 8.20
N HIS A 119 -2.88 0.15 7.87
CA HIS A 119 -3.13 -1.27 8.08
C HIS A 119 -3.47 -1.97 6.77
N TRP A 120 -3.99 -3.20 6.82
CA TRP A 120 -4.24 -4.03 5.62
C TRP A 120 -3.03 -4.17 4.71
N THR A 121 -1.83 -4.24 5.29
CA THR A 121 -0.57 -4.41 4.54
C THR A 121 -0.25 -5.88 4.25
N HIS A 122 -1.30 -6.65 3.95
CA HIS A 122 -1.26 -8.10 3.70
C HIS A 122 -2.42 -8.51 2.79
N HIS A 123 -2.44 -9.76 2.36
CA HIS A 123 -3.62 -10.36 1.70
C HIS A 123 -4.75 -10.58 2.69
N ASP A 124 -5.99 -10.28 2.31
CA ASP A 124 -7.17 -10.78 3.01
C ASP A 124 -7.42 -12.24 2.60
N PRO A 125 -7.32 -13.23 3.51
CA PRO A 125 -7.56 -14.64 3.18
C PRO A 125 -8.97 -14.90 2.61
N ALA A 126 -9.94 -14.05 2.94
CA ALA A 126 -11.30 -14.14 2.45
C ALA A 126 -11.54 -13.34 1.15
N GLY A 127 -10.56 -12.55 0.69
CA GLY A 127 -10.63 -11.77 -0.55
C GLY A 127 -11.73 -10.70 -0.58
N ARG A 128 -12.12 -10.15 0.58
CA ARG A 128 -13.15 -9.12 0.72
C ARG A 128 -12.57 -7.72 0.76
N HIS A 129 -11.29 -7.59 1.12
CA HIS A 129 -10.56 -6.33 1.16
C HIS A 129 -9.48 -6.27 0.07
N ILE A 130 -9.15 -5.06 -0.40
CA ILE A 130 -7.99 -4.84 -1.28
C ILE A 130 -6.73 -5.29 -0.53
N ALA A 131 -5.91 -6.13 -1.18
CA ALA A 131 -4.67 -6.59 -0.58
C ALA A 131 -3.64 -5.46 -0.48
N GLY A 132 -2.82 -5.50 0.57
CA GLY A 132 -1.68 -4.62 0.74
C GLY A 132 -0.37 -5.37 0.93
N TRP A 133 0.69 -4.61 1.15
CA TRP A 133 2.04 -5.14 1.32
C TRP A 133 2.98 -4.10 1.94
N ILE A 134 4.11 -4.58 2.48
CA ILE A 134 5.30 -3.76 2.78
C ILE A 134 6.46 -4.28 1.95
N LYS A 135 7.27 -3.38 1.40
CA LYS A 135 8.52 -3.72 0.72
C LYS A 135 9.69 -3.09 1.46
N HIS A 136 10.66 -3.93 1.80
CA HIS A 136 11.89 -3.55 2.47
C HIS A 136 13.06 -4.29 1.83
N GLN A 137 14.12 -3.56 1.46
CA GLN A 137 15.33 -4.10 0.80
C GLN A 137 15.03 -5.05 -0.38
N GLY A 138 14.05 -4.70 -1.21
CA GLY A 138 13.66 -5.49 -2.39
C GLY A 138 12.75 -6.68 -2.10
N LYS A 139 12.50 -7.03 -0.84
CA LYS A 139 11.59 -8.10 -0.43
C LYS A 139 10.20 -7.54 -0.09
N THR A 140 9.16 -8.18 -0.61
CA THR A 140 7.76 -7.87 -0.30
C THR A 140 7.22 -8.80 0.79
N TYR A 141 6.46 -8.24 1.73
CA TYR A 141 5.81 -8.90 2.86
C TYR A 141 4.29 -8.64 2.74
N GLN A 142 3.49 -9.71 2.65
CA GLN A 142 2.03 -9.67 2.49
C GLN A 142 1.38 -11.02 2.78
#